data_AF-A0A2E7TUF6-F1
#
_entry.id   AF-A0A2E7TUF6-F1
#
_cell.length_a   1.000
_cell.length_b   1.000
_cell.length_c   1.000
_cell.angle_alpha   90.00
_cell.angle_beta   90.00
_cell.angle_gamma   90.00
#
_symmetry.space_group_name_H-M   'P 1'
#
loop_
_entity.id
_entity.type
_entity.pdbx_description
1 polymer ?
#
loop_
_entity_poly.entity_id
_entity_poly.type
_entity_poly.pdbx_seq_one_letter_code
_entity_poly.pdbx_strand_id
1 'polypeptide(L)'
;MNDVDGDGICDEFEIAGCTDAAACNYDAAATDDDGTCDYAGAGYDCDGNCLNDTDGDGICDEFEIGGCTDPAAANFDPFATDDDASCLEPICIDPAACNYTEWAGNDYCLIVQPYQVHDSGDLDGFVTYRIYIKTQNSDDFISSVTGDSEFPTRIQSSGDFYQSGFGGLLGSDQNPTLFAFFPEAAYDSYVTIGLTETAGAGEGNINTIESPVNAWGASFEGGQDLLIDDAIGGGWFIFNGNTNGVAGDDEQVLLAQVTTDGMLSGSLYVQVFINGNPNTDNRILLDLEDACVAPGGPEVCDFPETGYDCDGNCLNDSDADGVCDEFETAGCTDANACNYSAEATDDDGSCLQLDECGVCGGEGIADGACDCEGNGPESGYDCEGACLNDADEDGICDEFEIAGCEDANACNYNAEATDDDGSCSYAEEGYDCDGNCISDADSDGVCDAFEVSGCTDVNACNYNANATDEDGTCTYAEAGYDCDGNCLLDVDDDGVCDIEEVFGCTIEYACNYNPTATEADDESCFYATAVFDCAGNCQVDMNGNGICDQIEESCAAICGEGTIWDPASGTCVALADDCPYDLNGDGLVQLQDLMDFLLYYGTTCPE
;
A
#
# COMPACT_ATOMS: atom_id res chain seq x y z
N MET A 1 -3.39 47.52 69.61
CA MET A 1 -4.54 46.64 69.37
C MET A 1 -4.18 45.33 70.04
N ASN A 2 -4.67 44.18 69.58
CA ASN A 2 -3.82 42.99 69.62
C ASN A 2 -2.81 43.06 68.46
N ASP A 3 -1.81 42.19 68.53
CA ASP A 3 -0.61 42.03 67.71
C ASP A 3 -0.06 40.70 68.26
N VAL A 4 -0.35 39.58 67.58
CA VAL A 4 -0.30 38.23 68.17
C VAL A 4 0.99 37.49 67.84
N ASP A 5 1.52 37.67 66.63
CA ASP A 5 2.77 37.09 66.14
C ASP A 5 3.99 37.98 66.46
N GLY A 6 3.81 39.31 66.42
CA GLY A 6 4.80 40.32 66.75
C GLY A 6 5.40 41.09 65.56
N ASP A 7 4.80 41.06 64.36
CA ASP A 7 5.35 41.74 63.17
C ASP A 7 5.30 43.29 63.29
N GLY A 8 4.30 43.82 63.99
CA GLY A 8 4.05 45.26 64.21
C GLY A 8 2.84 45.84 63.47
N ILE A 9 2.06 45.00 62.77
CA ILE A 9 0.69 45.22 62.33
C ILE A 9 -0.23 44.78 63.50
N CYS A 10 -1.51 44.50 63.28
CA CYS A 10 -2.50 44.22 64.33
C CYS A 10 -3.63 43.33 63.78
N ASP A 11 -4.22 42.45 64.61
CA ASP A 11 -5.23 41.42 64.22
C ASP A 11 -6.41 41.95 63.37
N GLU A 12 -6.72 43.25 63.46
CA GLU A 12 -7.82 43.90 62.74
C GLU A 12 -7.45 44.47 61.36
N PHE A 13 -6.18 44.36 60.97
CA PHE A 13 -5.60 44.83 59.70
C PHE A 13 -4.75 43.79 58.98
N GLU A 14 -4.53 42.61 59.57
CA GLU A 14 -3.80 41.51 58.95
C GLU A 14 -4.51 40.99 57.69
N ILE A 15 -3.72 40.58 56.71
CA ILE A 15 -4.15 39.90 55.49
C ILE A 15 -3.52 38.51 55.50
N ALA A 16 -4.36 37.49 55.63
CA ALA A 16 -3.95 36.09 55.62
C ALA A 16 -3.59 35.63 54.20
N GLY A 17 -2.45 34.95 54.06
CA GLY A 17 -1.98 34.32 52.83
C GLY A 17 -0.48 34.04 52.88
N CYS A 18 0.08 33.42 51.85
CA CYS A 18 1.51 33.09 51.86
C CYS A 18 2.41 34.34 51.86
N THR A 19 3.28 34.43 52.87
CA THR A 19 4.24 35.55 53.03
C THR A 19 5.66 35.26 52.53
N ASP A 20 5.99 34.00 52.17
CA ASP A 20 7.30 33.65 51.62
C ASP A 20 7.39 33.99 50.12
N ALA A 21 8.34 34.85 49.76
CA ALA A 21 8.61 35.26 48.39
C ALA A 21 9.27 34.16 47.51
N ALA A 22 9.54 32.97 48.07
CA ALA A 22 9.93 31.77 47.33
C ALA A 22 8.75 30.83 46.98
N ALA A 23 7.53 31.14 47.44
CA ALA A 23 6.33 30.35 47.15
C ALA A 23 5.63 30.82 45.87
N CYS A 24 4.97 29.90 45.19
CA CYS A 24 4.26 30.11 43.92
C CYS A 24 2.96 30.91 44.09
N ASN A 25 2.35 30.84 45.27
CA ASN A 25 1.14 31.58 45.63
C ASN A 25 1.42 32.79 46.56
N TYR A 26 2.66 33.29 46.56
CA TYR A 26 3.09 34.46 47.33
C TYR A 26 2.21 35.70 47.08
N ASP A 27 1.62 36.28 48.13
CA ASP A 27 0.94 37.57 48.07
C ASP A 27 1.77 38.65 48.79
N ALA A 28 2.27 39.62 48.02
CA ALA A 28 2.96 40.80 48.54
C ALA A 28 2.07 41.76 49.37
N ALA A 29 0.76 41.48 49.46
CA ALA A 29 -0.17 42.12 50.39
C ALA A 29 -0.44 41.29 51.66
N ALA A 30 -0.04 40.02 51.73
CA ALA A 30 -0.18 39.22 52.93
C ALA A 30 0.75 39.71 54.06
N THR A 31 0.30 39.53 55.29
CA THR A 31 1.00 39.96 56.52
C THR A 31 0.96 38.92 57.63
N ASP A 32 0.00 37.99 57.59
CA ASP A 32 -0.09 36.82 58.46
C ASP A 32 -0.01 35.56 57.59
N ASP A 33 0.89 34.63 57.94
CA ASP A 33 1.08 33.37 57.22
C ASP A 33 0.07 32.33 57.71
N ASP A 34 -0.98 32.10 56.91
CA ASP A 34 -2.00 31.11 57.20
C ASP A 34 -1.56 29.66 56.91
N GLY A 35 -0.31 29.47 56.47
CA GLY A 35 0.28 28.17 56.16
C GLY A 35 -0.16 27.61 54.82
N THR A 36 -0.69 28.44 53.92
CA THR A 36 -1.11 28.04 52.56
C THR A 36 0.01 28.06 51.52
N CYS A 37 1.25 28.42 51.87
CA CYS A 37 2.36 28.52 50.92
C CYS A 37 2.58 27.25 50.07
N ASP A 38 2.26 27.36 48.78
CA ASP A 38 2.53 26.35 47.76
C ASP A 38 3.91 26.60 47.14
N TYR A 39 4.75 25.57 47.04
CA TYR A 39 6.08 25.64 46.45
C TYR A 39 6.18 24.73 45.23
N ALA A 40 7.05 25.10 44.28
CA ALA A 40 7.34 24.29 43.11
C ALA A 40 7.95 22.92 43.49
N GLY A 41 7.80 21.94 42.60
CA GLY A 41 8.52 20.67 42.71
C GLY A 41 10.04 20.89 42.61
N ALA A 42 10.83 19.94 43.13
CA ALA A 42 12.25 19.91 42.78
C ALA A 42 12.38 19.74 41.26
N GLY A 43 13.31 20.45 40.61
CA GLY A 43 13.45 20.48 39.14
C GLY A 43 12.51 21.45 38.41
N TYR A 44 11.40 21.89 39.01
CA TYR A 44 10.36 22.67 38.33
C TYR A 44 10.23 24.12 38.82
N ASP A 45 9.61 24.97 38.00
CA ASP A 45 9.16 26.31 38.36
C ASP A 45 7.72 26.33 38.89
N CYS A 46 7.20 27.54 39.14
CA CYS A 46 5.88 27.75 39.74
C CYS A 46 4.69 27.70 38.77
N ASP A 47 4.93 27.73 37.46
CA ASP A 47 3.91 27.48 36.43
C ASP A 47 3.92 25.98 36.00
N GLY A 48 4.92 25.21 36.48
CA GLY A 48 5.08 23.77 36.23
C GLY A 48 6.08 23.42 35.13
N ASN A 49 6.81 24.40 34.60
CA ASN A 49 7.85 24.16 33.58
C ASN A 49 9.12 23.60 34.24
N CYS A 50 9.93 22.84 33.51
CA CYS A 50 11.23 22.44 34.01
C CYS A 50 12.23 23.62 34.12
N LEU A 51 13.20 23.54 35.03
CA LEU A 51 14.29 24.50 35.22
C LEU A 51 15.54 24.22 34.39
N ASN A 52 15.84 22.93 34.14
CA ASN A 52 16.93 22.43 33.31
C ASN A 52 16.35 21.32 32.42
N ASP A 53 16.07 21.69 31.18
CA ASP A 53 15.46 20.89 30.12
C ASP A 53 16.29 21.21 28.86
N THR A 54 17.04 20.22 28.37
CA THR A 54 18.14 20.42 27.43
C THR A 54 17.76 20.13 25.98
N ASP A 55 16.84 19.19 25.73
CA ASP A 55 16.38 18.79 24.40
C ASP A 55 15.03 19.42 24.01
N GLY A 56 14.15 19.65 24.99
CA GLY A 56 12.82 20.27 24.86
C GLY A 56 11.63 19.33 25.04
N ASP A 57 11.78 18.12 25.59
CA ASP A 57 10.66 17.16 25.75
C ASP A 57 9.65 17.58 26.85
N GLY A 58 10.12 18.27 27.89
CA GLY A 58 9.33 18.75 29.04
C GLY A 58 9.51 17.98 30.34
N ILE A 59 10.35 16.93 30.34
CA ILE A 59 10.97 16.31 31.51
C ILE A 59 12.19 17.19 31.91
N CYS A 60 13.05 16.74 32.82
CA CYS A 60 14.20 17.52 33.29
C CYS A 60 15.48 16.70 33.24
N ASP A 61 16.62 17.38 32.99
CA ASP A 61 18.03 16.92 33.10
C ASP A 61 18.31 16.07 34.36
N GLU A 62 17.50 16.25 35.41
CA GLU A 62 17.68 15.71 36.76
C GLU A 62 16.74 14.53 37.07
N PHE A 63 15.82 14.22 36.15
CA PHE A 63 14.84 13.12 36.19
C PHE A 63 14.87 12.23 34.94
N GLU A 64 15.66 12.60 33.92
CA GLU A 64 15.86 11.82 32.70
C GLU A 64 16.34 10.39 32.98
N ILE A 65 15.81 9.46 32.19
CA ILE A 65 16.28 8.07 32.09
C ILE A 65 16.92 7.93 30.71
N GLY A 66 18.24 7.80 30.67
CA GLY A 66 18.98 7.60 29.42
C GLY A 66 18.88 6.16 28.93
N GLY A 67 18.47 6.00 27.68
CA GLY A 67 18.34 4.71 26.99
C GLY A 67 17.99 4.92 25.51
N CYS A 68 17.47 3.91 24.83
CA CYS A 68 16.97 4.09 23.47
C CYS A 68 15.51 4.53 23.48
N THR A 69 15.21 5.71 22.92
CA THR A 69 13.85 6.25 22.82
C THR A 69 13.17 5.99 21.47
N ASP A 70 13.81 5.26 20.55
CA ASP A 70 13.26 4.90 19.24
C ASP A 70 12.49 3.57 19.33
N PRO A 71 11.14 3.57 19.17
CA PRO A 71 10.33 2.35 19.30
C PRO A 71 10.53 1.34 18.16
N ALA A 72 11.27 1.68 17.10
CA ALA A 72 11.66 0.75 16.04
C ALA A 72 13.02 0.05 16.32
N ALA A 73 13.71 0.37 17.43
CA ALA A 73 14.99 -0.22 17.76
C ALA A 73 14.86 -1.53 18.58
N ALA A 74 15.78 -2.48 18.36
CA ALA A 74 15.85 -3.76 19.08
C ALA A 74 16.36 -3.65 20.54
N ASN A 75 16.28 -2.47 21.15
CA ASN A 75 16.51 -2.23 22.57
C ASN A 75 15.77 -0.97 23.07
N PHE A 76 14.61 -0.67 22.47
CA PHE A 76 13.74 0.41 22.93
C PHE A 76 13.42 0.27 24.42
N ASP A 77 13.63 1.33 25.19
CA ASP A 77 13.20 1.40 26.58
C ASP A 77 11.99 2.34 26.69
N PRO A 78 10.77 1.83 26.94
CA PRO A 78 9.57 2.66 27.10
C PRO A 78 9.59 3.55 28.36
N PHE A 79 10.63 3.43 29.20
CA PHE A 79 10.91 4.31 30.33
C PHE A 79 12.05 5.29 30.05
N ALA A 80 12.77 5.18 28.93
CA ALA A 80 13.78 6.16 28.53
C ALA A 80 13.13 7.47 28.09
N THR A 81 13.79 8.57 28.42
CA THR A 81 13.36 9.95 28.14
C THR A 81 14.49 10.80 27.53
N ASP A 82 15.72 10.30 27.49
CA ASP A 82 16.87 10.88 26.78
C ASP A 82 17.51 9.79 25.91
N ASP A 83 17.79 10.10 24.65
CA ASP A 83 18.47 9.19 23.71
C ASP A 83 19.98 9.20 24.00
N ASP A 84 20.45 8.19 24.74
CA ASP A 84 21.88 8.03 25.04
C ASP A 84 22.70 7.51 23.83
N ALA A 85 22.04 7.34 22.67
CA ALA A 85 22.52 6.74 21.44
C ALA A 85 22.92 5.26 21.59
N SER A 86 22.24 4.52 22.48
CA SER A 86 22.35 3.05 22.57
C SER A 86 21.48 2.29 21.58
N CYS A 87 20.59 2.95 20.83
CA CYS A 87 19.66 2.31 19.90
C CYS A 87 20.34 1.34 18.91
N LEU A 88 19.81 0.12 18.85
CA LEU A 88 20.24 -0.97 17.97
C LEU A 88 19.28 -1.10 16.78
N GLU A 89 19.82 -1.09 15.57
CA GLU A 89 19.07 -1.45 14.36
C GLU A 89 18.55 -2.89 14.50
N PRO A 90 17.24 -3.16 14.33
CA PRO A 90 16.70 -4.50 14.40
C PRO A 90 17.20 -5.34 13.21
N ILE A 91 17.29 -6.65 13.41
CA ILE A 91 17.84 -7.57 12.40
C ILE A 91 16.83 -8.66 12.02
N CYS A 92 16.66 -8.88 10.71
CA CYS A 92 15.92 -10.02 10.21
C CYS A 92 16.73 -11.30 10.49
N ILE A 93 16.27 -12.13 11.44
CA ILE A 93 16.96 -13.38 11.80
C ILE A 93 16.55 -14.60 10.98
N ASP A 94 15.96 -14.34 9.83
CA ASP A 94 15.02 -15.26 9.23
C ASP A 94 15.35 -15.42 7.72
N PRO A 95 15.44 -16.66 7.15
CA PRO A 95 16.37 -16.96 6.04
C PRO A 95 15.80 -17.23 4.63
N ALA A 96 14.52 -16.93 4.35
CA ALA A 96 13.99 -16.94 2.97
C ALA A 96 13.88 -15.52 2.36
N ALA A 97 13.79 -14.51 3.23
CA ALA A 97 14.10 -13.12 2.97
C ALA A 97 15.57 -12.88 2.59
N CYS A 98 15.81 -11.68 2.10
CA CYS A 98 16.99 -11.28 1.36
C CYS A 98 18.01 -10.53 2.22
N ASN A 99 17.56 -9.87 3.28
CA ASN A 99 18.40 -9.16 4.26
C ASN A 99 18.75 -10.03 5.48
N TYR A 100 18.60 -11.36 5.36
CA TYR A 100 18.84 -12.33 6.42
C TYR A 100 20.20 -12.18 7.13
N THR A 101 20.17 -12.20 8.46
CA THR A 101 21.36 -12.35 9.32
C THR A 101 21.20 -13.49 10.34
N GLU A 102 22.19 -14.38 10.42
CA GLU A 102 22.14 -15.52 11.35
C GLU A 102 22.30 -15.05 12.80
N TRP A 103 21.23 -15.20 13.61
CA TRP A 103 21.09 -14.61 14.95
C TRP A 103 22.28 -14.88 15.87
N ALA A 104 22.72 -13.84 16.58
CA ALA A 104 23.93 -13.84 17.40
C ALA A 104 23.70 -13.38 18.86
N GLY A 105 22.60 -13.78 19.51
CA GLY A 105 22.28 -13.56 20.94
C GLY A 105 22.02 -14.85 21.76
N ASN A 106 21.93 -14.72 23.09
CA ASN A 106 22.27 -15.74 24.12
C ASN A 106 21.54 -17.11 24.14
N ASP A 107 21.97 -17.97 25.08
CA ASP A 107 21.57 -19.39 25.27
C ASP A 107 20.12 -19.67 25.71
N TYR A 108 19.33 -18.62 25.93
CA TYR A 108 17.85 -18.58 25.89
C TYR A 108 17.46 -17.16 25.42
N CYS A 109 16.33 -17.00 24.72
CA CYS A 109 15.77 -15.71 24.27
C CYS A 109 14.24 -15.84 24.13
N LEU A 110 13.59 -14.90 23.43
CA LEU A 110 12.20 -15.03 23.00
C LEU A 110 12.06 -15.08 21.47
N ILE A 111 10.94 -15.62 20.98
CA ILE A 111 10.38 -15.33 19.66
C ILE A 111 9.03 -14.63 19.86
N VAL A 112 8.90 -13.40 19.37
CA VAL A 112 7.62 -12.68 19.28
C VAL A 112 7.17 -12.71 17.83
N GLN A 113 6.62 -13.85 17.39
CA GLN A 113 6.16 -14.02 16.01
C GLN A 113 4.72 -13.52 15.83
N PRO A 114 4.40 -12.78 14.75
CA PRO A 114 3.01 -12.54 14.37
C PRO A 114 2.37 -13.87 13.99
N TYR A 115 1.31 -14.24 14.69
CA TYR A 115 0.50 -15.43 14.41
C TYR A 115 -0.65 -15.12 13.44
N GLN A 116 -1.16 -13.89 13.47
CA GLN A 116 -2.15 -13.38 12.53
C GLN A 116 -1.95 -11.85 12.38
N VAL A 117 -1.34 -11.46 11.25
CA VAL A 117 -1.80 -10.32 10.44
C VAL A 117 -3.17 -10.74 9.88
N HIS A 118 -4.18 -9.88 9.83
CA HIS A 118 -5.60 -10.29 9.79
C HIS A 118 -6.39 -9.64 8.61
N ASP A 119 -7.39 -10.40 8.07
CA ASP A 119 -8.36 -10.12 6.96
C ASP A 119 -9.27 -8.85 7.14
N SER A 120 -10.55 -8.98 7.50
CA SER A 120 -11.52 -7.87 7.61
C SER A 120 -12.53 -8.05 8.77
N GLY A 121 -12.62 -7.10 9.73
CA GLY A 121 -13.69 -7.16 10.73
C GLY A 121 -13.53 -6.40 12.05
N ASP A 122 -14.05 -7.01 13.13
CA ASP A 122 -14.15 -6.41 14.48
C ASP A 122 -12.78 -6.26 15.20
N LEU A 123 -11.69 -6.72 14.57
CA LEU A 123 -10.30 -6.56 15.01
C LEU A 123 -9.49 -5.55 14.17
N ASP A 124 -10.10 -4.89 13.16
CA ASP A 124 -9.45 -3.80 12.39
C ASP A 124 -8.68 -2.85 13.32
N GLY A 125 -7.35 -2.98 13.30
CA GLY A 125 -6.42 -2.38 14.26
C GLY A 125 -5.35 -3.31 14.85
N PHE A 126 -5.63 -4.61 15.02
CA PHE A 126 -4.92 -5.45 16.02
C PHE A 126 -4.11 -6.64 15.49
N VAL A 127 -2.78 -6.62 15.61
CA VAL A 127 -1.91 -7.78 15.31
C VAL A 127 -1.97 -8.81 16.43
N THR A 128 -2.23 -10.08 16.11
CA THR A 128 -2.06 -11.18 17.08
C THR A 128 -0.64 -11.73 17.01
N TYR A 129 0.15 -11.43 18.03
CA TYR A 129 1.46 -12.03 18.27
C TYR A 129 1.35 -13.28 19.14
N ARG A 130 2.35 -14.15 19.02
CA ARG A 130 2.64 -15.21 19.97
C ARG A 130 4.07 -15.10 20.47
N ILE A 131 4.20 -14.95 21.77
CA ILE A 131 5.47 -14.86 22.48
C ILE A 131 5.83 -16.26 22.94
N TYR A 132 6.91 -16.80 22.38
CA TYR A 132 7.55 -18.07 22.75
C TYR A 132 8.88 -17.80 23.45
N ILE A 133 9.33 -18.79 24.21
CA ILE A 133 10.75 -19.03 24.46
C ILE A 133 11.13 -20.32 23.73
N LYS A 134 12.31 -20.38 23.12
CA LYS A 134 12.96 -21.65 22.79
C LYS A 134 14.27 -21.85 23.54
N THR A 135 14.54 -23.14 23.68
CA THR A 135 15.54 -23.72 24.54
C THR A 135 16.70 -24.34 23.75
N GLN A 136 17.74 -24.75 24.47
CA GLN A 136 18.91 -25.43 23.91
C GLN A 136 18.65 -26.91 23.57
N ASN A 137 17.64 -27.51 24.19
CA ASN A 137 17.33 -28.93 24.06
C ASN A 137 15.82 -29.17 24.05
N SER A 138 15.38 -30.10 23.21
CA SER A 138 14.00 -30.61 23.17
C SER A 138 13.46 -31.23 24.47
N ASP A 139 14.36 -31.70 25.35
CA ASP A 139 14.03 -32.20 26.69
C ASP A 139 13.92 -31.06 27.76
N ASP A 140 14.26 -29.80 27.44
CA ASP A 140 14.15 -28.68 28.39
C ASP A 140 12.68 -28.38 28.74
N PHE A 141 12.44 -27.89 29.96
CA PHE A 141 11.09 -27.70 30.51
C PHE A 141 10.87 -26.27 31.03
N ILE A 142 9.93 -25.53 30.45
CA ILE A 142 9.45 -24.26 31.01
C ILE A 142 8.47 -24.55 32.14
N SER A 143 8.64 -23.84 33.26
CA SER A 143 7.90 -24.08 34.49
C SER A 143 7.05 -22.91 34.95
N SER A 144 7.56 -21.69 34.75
CA SER A 144 6.92 -20.46 35.20
C SER A 144 7.45 -19.25 34.42
N VAL A 145 6.60 -18.23 34.31
CA VAL A 145 6.96 -16.86 34.00
C VAL A 145 6.46 -15.98 35.14
N THR A 146 7.26 -15.01 35.54
CA THR A 146 7.32 -14.51 36.91
C THR A 146 7.85 -13.10 36.93
N GLY A 147 7.52 -12.25 37.89
CA GLY A 147 8.14 -10.93 37.98
C GLY A 147 8.03 -10.27 39.34
N ASP A 148 8.89 -9.28 39.56
CA ASP A 148 9.00 -8.44 40.76
C ASP A 148 9.78 -7.14 40.47
N SER A 149 10.12 -6.37 41.51
CA SER A 149 10.78 -5.06 41.37
C SER A 149 12.28 -5.09 41.04
N GLU A 150 12.92 -6.26 40.90
CA GLU A 150 14.31 -6.38 40.42
C GLU A 150 14.36 -7.11 39.07
N PHE A 151 13.51 -8.12 38.87
CA PHE A 151 13.30 -8.80 37.58
C PHE A 151 11.83 -8.65 37.17
N PRO A 152 11.44 -7.52 36.56
CA PRO A 152 10.04 -7.30 36.19
C PRO A 152 9.63 -8.27 35.08
N THR A 153 8.37 -8.73 35.12
CA THR A 153 7.71 -9.28 33.93
C THR A 153 6.72 -8.25 33.42
N ARG A 154 6.83 -7.92 32.14
CA ARG A 154 6.10 -6.88 31.44
C ARG A 154 5.71 -7.39 30.05
N ILE A 155 4.43 -7.32 29.71
CA ILE A 155 3.99 -7.35 28.32
C ILE A 155 3.16 -6.09 28.13
N GLN A 156 3.75 -5.14 27.41
CA GLN A 156 3.22 -3.80 27.20
C GLN A 156 2.93 -3.57 25.72
N SER A 157 2.12 -2.57 25.42
CA SER A 157 1.90 -2.10 24.06
C SER A 157 1.87 -0.57 24.00
N SER A 158 2.17 -0.01 22.83
CA SER A 158 1.83 1.39 22.52
C SER A 158 0.32 1.61 22.29
N GLY A 159 -0.47 0.53 22.19
CA GLY A 159 -1.92 0.50 22.04
C GLY A 159 -2.63 -0.23 23.20
N ASP A 160 -3.89 -0.62 23.01
CA ASP A 160 -4.65 -1.43 23.98
C ASP A 160 -4.48 -2.94 23.66
N PHE A 161 -4.67 -3.82 24.66
CA PHE A 161 -4.79 -5.26 24.43
C PHE A 161 -6.24 -5.68 24.18
N TYR A 162 -6.51 -6.36 23.05
CA TYR A 162 -7.81 -6.95 22.78
C TYR A 162 -8.10 -8.09 23.75
N GLN A 163 -9.28 -8.05 24.38
CA GLN A 163 -9.80 -9.12 25.22
C GLN A 163 -11.21 -9.53 24.81
N SER A 164 -11.40 -10.83 24.61
CA SER A 164 -12.64 -11.42 24.13
C SER A 164 -13.59 -11.74 25.27
N GLY A 165 -14.85 -11.32 25.13
CA GLY A 165 -15.93 -11.69 26.05
C GLY A 165 -16.27 -13.20 26.10
N PHE A 166 -15.52 -14.05 25.38
CA PHE A 166 -15.63 -15.51 25.38
C PHE A 166 -14.30 -16.25 25.65
N GLY A 167 -13.20 -15.52 25.84
CA GLY A 167 -11.89 -16.06 26.21
C GLY A 167 -11.61 -15.95 27.71
N GLY A 168 -10.39 -15.57 28.07
CA GLY A 168 -9.92 -15.31 29.43
C GLY A 168 -8.43 -15.59 29.62
N LEU A 169 -7.85 -14.88 30.60
CA LEU A 169 -6.45 -14.75 31.02
C LEU A 169 -5.46 -15.89 30.75
N LEU A 170 -5.91 -17.15 30.71
CA LEU A 170 -5.03 -18.32 30.62
C LEU A 170 -5.31 -19.14 29.36
N GLY A 171 -4.24 -19.62 28.71
CA GLY A 171 -4.35 -20.55 27.57
C GLY A 171 -5.16 -21.82 27.85
N SER A 172 -5.35 -22.19 29.12
CA SER A 172 -6.21 -23.31 29.53
C SER A 172 -7.72 -22.98 29.60
N ASP A 173 -8.11 -21.71 29.63
CA ASP A 173 -9.51 -21.28 29.60
C ASP A 173 -10.04 -21.11 28.15
N GLN A 174 -9.11 -21.03 27.18
CA GLN A 174 -9.40 -21.00 25.75
C GLN A 174 -10.14 -22.25 25.27
N ASN A 175 -11.15 -22.04 24.42
CA ASN A 175 -12.11 -23.07 24.03
C ASN A 175 -12.41 -23.03 22.52
N PRO A 176 -11.67 -23.78 21.68
CA PRO A 176 -11.86 -23.78 20.24
C PRO A 176 -13.20 -24.32 19.74
N THR A 177 -14.08 -24.85 20.62
CA THR A 177 -15.47 -25.14 20.23
C THR A 177 -16.34 -23.88 20.10
N LEU A 178 -15.88 -22.73 20.61
CA LEU A 178 -16.54 -21.42 20.47
C LEU A 178 -16.09 -20.66 19.22
N PHE A 179 -14.86 -20.86 18.75
CA PHE A 179 -14.28 -20.09 17.62
C PHE A 179 -15.09 -20.28 16.31
N ALA A 180 -15.78 -21.41 16.14
CA ALA A 180 -16.71 -21.64 15.03
C ALA A 180 -18.03 -20.84 15.10
N PHE A 181 -18.22 -20.03 16.14
CA PHE A 181 -19.38 -19.14 16.36
C PHE A 181 -18.97 -17.69 16.68
N PHE A 182 -17.77 -17.50 17.23
CA PHE A 182 -17.13 -16.22 17.53
C PHE A 182 -15.63 -16.34 17.14
N PRO A 183 -15.28 -16.20 15.85
CA PRO A 183 -13.89 -16.35 15.37
C PRO A 183 -12.89 -15.47 16.12
N GLU A 184 -13.33 -14.29 16.53
CA GLU A 184 -12.56 -13.25 17.23
C GLU A 184 -12.02 -13.78 18.58
N ALA A 185 -12.72 -14.73 19.21
CA ALA A 185 -12.29 -15.38 20.44
C ALA A 185 -11.10 -16.35 20.27
N ALA A 186 -10.65 -16.66 19.04
CA ALA A 186 -9.40 -17.39 18.81
C ALA A 186 -8.16 -16.51 19.05
N TYR A 187 -8.36 -15.19 19.02
CA TYR A 187 -7.33 -14.15 19.04
C TYR A 187 -7.36 -13.35 20.36
N ASP A 188 -7.92 -13.95 21.40
CA ASP A 188 -7.89 -13.46 22.78
C ASP A 188 -6.45 -13.30 23.31
N SER A 189 -6.24 -12.34 24.23
CA SER A 189 -4.91 -12.06 24.80
C SER A 189 -4.73 -12.77 26.14
N TYR A 190 -3.96 -13.86 26.16
CA TYR A 190 -3.79 -14.73 27.31
C TYR A 190 -2.34 -15.13 27.55
N VAL A 191 -2.02 -15.37 28.82
CA VAL A 191 -0.73 -15.95 29.23
C VAL A 191 -0.82 -17.48 29.36
N THR A 192 0.28 -18.17 29.11
CA THR A 192 0.28 -19.63 29.02
C THR A 192 1.67 -20.24 29.23
N ILE A 193 1.72 -21.57 29.28
CA ILE A 193 2.95 -22.36 29.13
C ILE A 193 2.55 -23.53 28.24
N GLY A 194 2.80 -23.40 26.94
CA GLY A 194 2.55 -24.41 25.90
C GLY A 194 1.08 -24.83 25.69
N LEU A 195 0.09 -24.04 26.13
CA LEU A 195 -1.34 -24.30 25.89
C LEU A 195 -1.99 -23.20 25.05
N THR A 196 -2.76 -23.62 24.04
CA THR A 196 -3.69 -22.79 23.26
C THR A 196 -5.15 -23.23 23.43
N GLU A 197 -5.40 -24.27 24.22
CA GLU A 197 -6.74 -24.73 24.64
C GLU A 197 -6.69 -25.40 26.04
N THR A 198 -7.86 -25.75 26.59
CA THR A 198 -7.97 -26.49 27.85
C THR A 198 -7.13 -27.78 27.87
N ALA A 199 -6.21 -27.85 28.85
CA ALA A 199 -5.22 -28.91 29.02
C ALA A 199 -5.76 -30.36 28.82
N GLY A 200 -5.09 -31.08 27.92
CA GLY A 200 -5.36 -32.44 27.50
C GLY A 200 -4.71 -33.53 28.35
N ALA A 201 -4.26 -34.59 27.69
CA ALA A 201 -3.95 -35.89 28.32
C ALA A 201 -2.47 -36.08 28.67
N GLY A 202 -1.98 -35.32 29.65
CA GLY A 202 -0.58 -35.29 30.11
C GLY A 202 -0.13 -33.89 30.52
N GLU A 203 -0.83 -32.90 29.98
CA GLU A 203 -0.70 -31.48 30.23
C GLU A 203 -1.27 -31.10 31.61
N GLY A 204 -1.06 -29.85 32.02
CA GLY A 204 -1.60 -29.27 33.24
C GLY A 204 -2.02 -27.83 33.03
N ASN A 205 -3.16 -27.47 33.63
CA ASN A 205 -3.67 -26.12 33.65
C ASN A 205 -2.63 -25.14 34.17
N ILE A 206 -2.64 -23.93 33.59
CA ILE A 206 -1.86 -22.79 34.07
C ILE A 206 -2.42 -22.34 35.43
N ASN A 207 -1.55 -21.85 36.31
CA ASN A 207 -1.91 -21.37 37.65
C ASN A 207 -1.31 -19.97 37.82
N THR A 208 -2.09 -18.98 38.26
CA THR A 208 -1.59 -17.63 38.53
C THR A 208 -1.25 -17.41 40.01
N ILE A 209 -0.42 -16.41 40.27
CA ILE A 209 -0.22 -15.78 41.56
C ILE A 209 -0.07 -14.26 41.37
N GLU A 210 -0.68 -13.50 42.26
CA GLU A 210 -0.85 -12.06 42.13
C GLU A 210 -0.58 -11.36 43.48
N SER A 211 0.04 -10.19 43.42
CA SER A 211 0.24 -9.31 44.57
C SER A 211 -1.12 -8.75 45.03
N PRO A 212 -1.43 -8.71 46.34
CA PRO A 212 -2.65 -8.04 46.84
C PRO A 212 -2.68 -6.51 46.61
N VAL A 213 -1.61 -5.95 46.05
CA VAL A 213 -1.46 -4.54 45.69
C VAL A 213 -1.46 -4.35 44.17
N ASN A 214 -0.92 -5.31 43.42
CA ASN A 214 -0.87 -5.34 41.96
C ASN A 214 -1.57 -6.61 41.41
N ALA A 215 -2.82 -6.44 40.99
CA ALA A 215 -3.67 -7.50 40.44
C ALA A 215 -3.55 -7.56 38.90
N TRP A 216 -2.34 -7.82 38.41
CA TRP A 216 -1.97 -7.74 36.98
C TRP A 216 -2.94 -8.47 36.06
N GLY A 217 -3.44 -9.64 36.46
CA GLY A 217 -4.38 -10.42 35.66
C GLY A 217 -5.71 -9.70 35.44
N ALA A 218 -6.19 -8.94 36.43
CA ALA A 218 -7.41 -8.15 36.32
C ALA A 218 -7.22 -6.83 35.55
N SER A 219 -5.99 -6.34 35.42
CA SER A 219 -5.64 -5.22 34.53
C SER A 219 -5.55 -5.68 33.07
N PHE A 220 -4.90 -6.83 32.84
CA PHE A 220 -4.71 -7.42 31.51
C PHE A 220 -6.02 -7.91 30.89
N GLU A 221 -6.90 -8.56 31.68
CA GLU A 221 -8.31 -8.85 31.30
C GLU A 221 -9.14 -7.57 31.06
N GLY A 222 -8.63 -6.41 31.48
CA GLY A 222 -9.21 -5.08 31.21
C GLY A 222 -8.67 -4.40 29.95
N GLY A 223 -7.76 -5.05 29.22
CA GLY A 223 -7.09 -4.53 28.02
C GLY A 223 -5.85 -3.66 28.28
N GLN A 224 -5.36 -3.60 29.53
CA GLN A 224 -4.18 -2.82 29.89
C GLN A 224 -2.90 -3.67 29.89
N ASP A 225 -1.72 -3.03 29.89
CA ASP A 225 -0.42 -3.69 30.09
C ASP A 225 -0.43 -4.76 31.21
N LEU A 226 0.21 -5.88 30.92
CA LEU A 226 0.60 -6.85 31.92
C LEU A 226 1.86 -6.32 32.62
N LEU A 227 1.71 -5.79 33.84
CA LEU A 227 2.83 -5.27 34.63
C LEU A 227 3.01 -6.06 35.92
N ILE A 228 4.18 -6.66 36.10
CA ILE A 228 4.58 -7.39 37.30
C ILE A 228 5.95 -6.90 37.76
N ASP A 229 5.96 -5.71 38.36
CA ASP A 229 7.16 -4.99 38.80
C ASP A 229 7.09 -4.50 40.27
N ASP A 230 6.14 -5.01 41.06
CA ASP A 230 5.99 -4.67 42.48
C ASP A 230 6.82 -5.60 43.39
N ALA A 231 7.26 -5.08 44.54
CA ALA A 231 8.13 -5.78 45.49
C ALA A 231 7.48 -6.96 46.27
N ILE A 232 6.36 -7.50 45.79
CA ILE A 232 5.75 -8.78 46.20
C ILE A 232 5.76 -9.77 45.03
N GLY A 233 5.64 -9.27 43.81
CA GLY A 233 5.68 -10.04 42.57
C GLY A 233 4.40 -10.82 42.24
N GLY A 234 4.44 -11.47 41.08
CA GLY A 234 3.33 -12.21 40.50
C GLY A 234 3.76 -12.99 39.24
N GLY A 235 2.87 -13.80 38.67
CA GLY A 235 3.17 -14.56 37.47
C GLY A 235 2.30 -15.79 37.29
N TRP A 236 2.67 -16.65 36.35
CA TRP A 236 1.95 -17.86 36.00
C TRP A 236 2.86 -19.08 35.86
N PHE A 237 2.37 -20.26 36.26
CA PHE A 237 3.18 -21.47 36.38
C PHE A 237 2.39 -22.78 36.18
N ILE A 238 3.14 -23.85 35.91
CA ILE A 238 2.67 -25.24 35.85
C ILE A 238 3.50 -26.13 36.77
N PHE A 239 3.11 -27.39 36.96
CA PHE A 239 3.84 -28.33 37.80
C PHE A 239 4.80 -29.20 36.98
N ASN A 240 5.96 -29.52 37.54
CA ASN A 240 6.96 -30.36 36.87
C ASN A 240 6.34 -31.71 36.41
N GLY A 241 6.53 -32.03 35.13
CA GLY A 241 6.01 -33.24 34.50
C GLY A 241 4.69 -33.06 33.73
N ASN A 242 4.17 -31.84 33.61
CA ASN A 242 3.08 -31.51 32.68
C ASN A 242 3.61 -31.32 31.26
N THR A 243 3.10 -32.06 30.26
CA THR A 243 3.76 -32.13 28.94
C THR A 243 3.79 -30.82 28.14
N ASN A 244 2.90 -29.87 28.43
CA ASN A 244 2.91 -28.52 27.86
C ASN A 244 4.08 -27.64 28.33
N GLY A 245 4.85 -28.06 29.33
CA GLY A 245 6.11 -27.40 29.68
C GLY A 245 7.31 -27.84 28.85
N VAL A 246 7.23 -28.96 28.13
CA VAL A 246 8.39 -29.56 27.44
C VAL A 246 8.57 -28.93 26.06
N ALA A 247 9.80 -28.53 25.75
CA ALA A 247 10.17 -27.76 24.56
C ALA A 247 9.96 -28.50 23.21
N GLY A 248 9.99 -29.84 23.17
CA GLY A 248 9.61 -30.59 21.97
C GLY A 248 10.65 -30.60 20.86
N ASP A 249 10.34 -31.26 19.72
CA ASP A 249 11.27 -31.40 18.58
C ASP A 249 11.53 -30.06 17.85
N ASP A 250 10.67 -29.06 18.10
CA ASP A 250 10.73 -27.65 17.72
C ASP A 250 11.46 -26.77 18.75
N GLU A 251 11.72 -27.30 19.94
CA GLU A 251 12.43 -26.69 21.08
C GLU A 251 11.75 -25.41 21.63
N GLN A 252 10.51 -25.11 21.23
CA GLN A 252 9.71 -23.93 21.59
C GLN A 252 8.63 -24.22 22.64
N VAL A 253 8.36 -23.24 23.51
CA VAL A 253 7.19 -23.22 24.39
C VAL A 253 6.53 -21.84 24.35
N LEU A 254 5.24 -21.83 24.02
CA LEU A 254 4.41 -20.62 24.02
C LEU A 254 4.27 -20.08 25.46
N LEU A 255 4.55 -18.80 25.67
CA LEU A 255 4.43 -18.08 26.94
C LEU A 255 3.22 -17.15 26.99
N ALA A 256 2.85 -16.54 25.86
CA ALA A 256 1.63 -15.75 25.72
C ALA A 256 1.16 -15.71 24.27
N GLN A 257 -0.14 -15.52 24.06
CA GLN A 257 -0.69 -14.97 22.83
C GLN A 257 -1.26 -13.60 23.18
N VAL A 258 -0.93 -12.57 22.43
CA VAL A 258 -1.40 -11.19 22.70
C VAL A 258 -1.81 -10.52 21.41
N THR A 259 -2.88 -9.74 21.46
CA THR A 259 -3.49 -9.09 20.29
C THR A 259 -3.64 -7.60 20.58
N THR A 260 -2.97 -6.75 19.82
CA THR A 260 -2.87 -5.30 20.13
C THR A 260 -2.70 -4.44 18.87
N ASP A 261 -3.15 -3.19 18.96
CA ASP A 261 -3.04 -2.15 17.93
C ASP A 261 -1.78 -1.26 18.10
N GLY A 262 -0.73 -1.82 18.71
CA GLY A 262 0.53 -1.13 18.96
C GLY A 262 1.76 -2.04 18.94
N MET A 263 2.93 -1.43 19.00
CA MET A 263 4.21 -2.13 19.12
C MET A 263 4.34 -2.72 20.52
N LEU A 264 4.71 -4.00 20.63
CA LEU A 264 4.93 -4.65 21.93
C LEU A 264 6.28 -4.26 22.52
N SER A 265 6.33 -4.14 23.84
CA SER A 265 7.57 -3.96 24.61
C SER A 265 7.48 -4.64 25.98
N GLY A 266 8.60 -4.69 26.69
CA GLY A 266 8.71 -5.26 28.03
C GLY A 266 9.61 -6.49 28.07
N SER A 267 9.41 -7.37 29.05
CA SER A 267 10.33 -8.46 29.32
C SER A 267 9.69 -9.61 30.08
N LEU A 268 10.18 -10.82 29.90
CA LEU A 268 9.71 -12.01 30.60
C LEU A 268 10.84 -12.61 31.44
N TYR A 269 10.68 -12.66 32.76
CA TYR A 269 11.56 -13.42 33.63
C TYR A 269 11.05 -14.86 33.73
N VAL A 270 11.77 -15.80 33.10
CA VAL A 270 11.32 -17.18 32.83
C VAL A 270 12.19 -18.20 33.58
N GLN A 271 11.58 -19.27 34.12
CA GLN A 271 12.31 -20.42 34.69
C GLN A 271 12.25 -21.67 33.81
N VAL A 272 13.44 -22.10 33.35
CA VAL A 272 13.68 -23.30 32.53
C VAL A 272 14.34 -24.40 33.39
N PHE A 273 13.92 -25.66 33.28
CA PHE A 273 14.66 -26.81 33.80
C PHE A 273 15.43 -27.48 32.67
N ILE A 274 16.75 -27.47 32.78
CA ILE A 274 17.66 -28.02 31.77
C ILE A 274 17.47 -29.55 31.72
N ASN A 275 17.11 -30.04 30.55
CA ASN A 275 16.74 -31.42 30.23
C ASN A 275 15.64 -31.96 31.19
N GLY A 276 14.70 -31.09 31.55
CA GLY A 276 13.53 -31.40 32.39
C GLY A 276 13.87 -31.71 33.86
N ASN A 277 15.13 -31.53 34.28
CA ASN A 277 15.60 -31.94 35.59
C ASN A 277 15.34 -30.86 36.66
N PRO A 278 14.49 -31.11 37.68
CA PRO A 278 14.16 -30.15 38.74
C PRO A 278 15.32 -29.81 39.71
N ASN A 279 16.55 -30.22 39.40
CA ASN A 279 17.75 -29.96 40.22
C ASN A 279 18.80 -29.16 39.41
N THR A 280 18.46 -28.68 38.21
CA THR A 280 19.29 -27.86 37.32
C THR A 280 18.38 -26.96 36.51
N ASP A 281 18.00 -25.83 37.07
CA ASP A 281 17.23 -24.80 36.41
C ASP A 281 18.10 -23.61 35.94
N ASN A 282 17.50 -22.73 35.15
CA ASN A 282 18.03 -21.43 34.79
C ASN A 282 16.88 -20.40 34.87
N ARG A 283 17.21 -19.17 35.31
CA ARG A 283 16.26 -18.08 35.57
C ARG A 283 16.78 -16.83 34.89
N ILE A 284 16.02 -16.35 33.92
CA ILE A 284 16.57 -15.49 32.87
C ILE A 284 15.56 -14.40 32.58
N LEU A 285 15.99 -13.14 32.70
CA LEU A 285 15.21 -12.00 32.21
C LEU A 285 15.46 -11.94 30.71
N LEU A 286 14.39 -11.98 29.95
CA LEU A 286 14.40 -12.01 28.49
C LEU A 286 13.54 -10.86 28.02
N ASP A 287 14.21 -9.76 27.66
CA ASP A 287 13.55 -8.57 27.15
C ASP A 287 13.00 -8.85 25.74
N LEU A 288 11.83 -8.29 25.41
CA LEU A 288 11.13 -8.55 24.15
C LEU A 288 11.88 -7.92 22.97
N GLU A 289 12.64 -6.87 23.23
CA GLU A 289 13.43 -6.12 22.26
C GLU A 289 14.71 -6.89 21.91
N ASP A 290 15.39 -7.46 22.93
CA ASP A 290 16.55 -8.37 22.82
C ASP A 290 16.15 -9.81 22.42
N ALA A 291 14.89 -10.02 22.03
CA ALA A 291 14.37 -11.30 21.55
C ALA A 291 15.04 -11.72 20.23
N CYS A 292 15.18 -13.04 20.02
CA CYS A 292 15.71 -13.57 18.76
C CYS A 292 14.82 -13.17 17.57
N VAL A 293 13.50 -13.21 17.73
CA VAL A 293 12.56 -12.51 16.84
C VAL A 293 11.88 -11.44 17.66
N ALA A 294 12.27 -10.19 17.43
CA ALA A 294 11.71 -9.01 18.09
C ALA A 294 10.27 -8.70 17.61
N PRO A 295 9.47 -7.98 18.41
CA PRO A 295 8.13 -7.50 18.05
C PRO A 295 8.11 -6.37 16.99
N GLY A 296 9.00 -6.42 15.99
CA GLY A 296 8.91 -5.61 14.77
C GLY A 296 8.13 -6.31 13.64
N GLY A 297 7.93 -7.64 13.74
CA GLY A 297 7.25 -8.41 12.71
C GLY A 297 7.99 -8.46 11.36
N PRO A 298 7.29 -8.83 10.27
CA PRO A 298 7.81 -8.88 8.91
C PRO A 298 8.46 -7.60 8.37
N GLU A 299 8.13 -6.40 8.88
CA GLU A 299 8.61 -5.11 8.33
C GLU A 299 10.14 -4.94 8.33
N VAL A 300 10.87 -5.70 9.16
CA VAL A 300 12.34 -5.71 9.21
C VAL A 300 12.96 -6.69 8.19
N CYS A 301 12.16 -7.58 7.59
CA CYS A 301 12.62 -8.63 6.68
C CYS A 301 12.28 -8.31 5.21
N ASP A 302 13.30 -8.05 4.38
CA ASP A 302 13.15 -7.82 2.95
C ASP A 302 12.82 -9.15 2.23
N PHE A 303 11.55 -9.52 2.10
CA PHE A 303 11.14 -10.75 1.39
C PHE A 303 11.24 -10.59 -0.14
N PRO A 304 11.54 -11.67 -0.90
CA PRO A 304 11.47 -11.64 -2.35
C PRO A 304 10.00 -11.58 -2.81
N GLU A 305 9.73 -10.86 -3.91
CA GLU A 305 8.39 -10.88 -4.54
C GLU A 305 8.03 -12.31 -4.99
N THR A 306 6.77 -12.72 -4.83
CA THR A 306 6.31 -14.06 -5.23
C THR A 306 6.72 -14.37 -6.67
N GLY A 307 7.33 -15.54 -6.88
CA GLY A 307 7.85 -15.97 -8.19
C GLY A 307 9.30 -15.53 -8.48
N TYR A 308 9.87 -14.59 -7.73
CA TYR A 308 11.24 -14.09 -7.89
C TYR A 308 12.19 -14.57 -6.77
N ASP A 309 13.50 -14.36 -6.98
CA ASP A 309 14.55 -14.52 -5.99
C ASP A 309 15.02 -13.18 -5.41
N CYS A 310 15.88 -13.24 -4.40
CA CYS A 310 16.40 -12.08 -3.68
C CYS A 310 17.35 -11.16 -4.46
N ASP A 311 17.80 -11.56 -5.65
CA ASP A 311 18.53 -10.69 -6.59
C ASP A 311 17.57 -10.08 -7.64
N GLY A 312 16.26 -10.37 -7.55
CA GLY A 312 15.22 -9.92 -8.47
C GLY A 312 15.12 -10.75 -9.76
N ASN A 313 15.69 -11.96 -9.80
CA ASN A 313 15.57 -12.86 -10.95
C ASN A 313 14.33 -13.75 -10.79
N CYS A 314 13.63 -14.07 -11.87
CA CYS A 314 12.52 -15.01 -11.79
C CYS A 314 13.00 -16.45 -11.47
N LEU A 315 12.23 -17.18 -10.65
CA LEU A 315 12.47 -18.59 -10.29
C LEU A 315 12.08 -19.58 -11.39
N ASN A 316 11.06 -19.25 -12.20
CA ASN A 316 10.60 -20.03 -13.35
C ASN A 316 10.39 -19.08 -14.54
N ASP A 317 11.43 -18.92 -15.34
CA ASP A 317 11.46 -18.16 -16.58
C ASP A 317 11.90 -19.12 -17.70
N SER A 318 10.95 -19.49 -18.57
CA SER A 318 11.09 -20.53 -19.58
C SER A 318 11.71 -20.05 -20.90
N ASP A 319 11.62 -18.75 -21.22
CA ASP A 319 12.02 -18.18 -22.52
C ASP A 319 13.22 -17.20 -22.44
N ALA A 320 13.48 -16.67 -21.24
CA ALA A 320 14.50 -15.69 -20.85
C ALA A 320 14.23 -14.21 -21.21
N ASP A 321 12.97 -13.75 -21.23
CA ASP A 321 12.61 -12.32 -21.31
C ASP A 321 12.77 -11.56 -19.97
N GLY A 322 12.63 -12.25 -18.83
CA GLY A 322 12.76 -11.72 -17.47
C GLY A 322 11.45 -11.60 -16.67
N VAL A 323 10.32 -12.00 -17.24
CA VAL A 323 9.02 -12.22 -16.56
C VAL A 323 8.94 -13.70 -16.14
N CYS A 324 8.03 -14.03 -15.21
CA CYS A 324 7.81 -15.43 -14.78
C CYS A 324 6.71 -16.14 -15.55
N ASP A 325 6.87 -17.45 -15.77
CA ASP A 325 5.90 -18.42 -16.32
C ASP A 325 4.46 -18.29 -15.72
N GLU A 326 4.34 -17.76 -14.49
CA GLU A 326 3.05 -17.58 -13.79
C GLU A 326 2.44 -16.16 -13.89
N PHE A 327 3.23 -15.18 -14.34
CA PHE A 327 2.80 -13.81 -14.66
C PHE A 327 2.76 -13.53 -16.17
N GLU A 328 3.27 -14.47 -16.98
CA GLU A 328 3.26 -14.40 -18.43
C GLU A 328 1.86 -14.14 -19.01
N THR A 329 1.76 -13.14 -19.89
CA THR A 329 0.56 -12.87 -20.68
C THR A 329 0.79 -13.32 -22.11
N ALA A 330 0.20 -14.46 -22.46
CA ALA A 330 0.30 -15.07 -23.78
C ALA A 330 -0.35 -14.22 -24.89
N GLY A 331 0.41 -13.88 -25.93
CA GLY A 331 -0.06 -13.17 -27.12
C GLY A 331 1.09 -12.76 -28.06
N CYS A 332 0.79 -12.04 -29.14
CA CYS A 332 1.85 -11.67 -30.08
C CYS A 332 2.78 -10.56 -29.55
N THR A 333 4.07 -10.87 -29.41
CA THR A 333 5.13 -9.96 -28.93
C THR A 333 5.91 -9.24 -30.05
N ASP A 334 5.81 -9.68 -31.31
CA ASP A 334 6.47 -9.01 -32.44
C ASP A 334 5.80 -7.66 -32.75
N ALA A 335 6.44 -6.55 -32.41
CA ALA A 335 5.99 -5.19 -32.70
C ALA A 335 5.82 -4.84 -34.20
N ASN A 336 6.16 -5.75 -35.12
CA ASN A 336 5.89 -5.63 -36.56
C ASN A 336 4.61 -6.38 -37.00
N ALA A 337 4.03 -7.21 -36.13
CA ALA A 337 2.78 -7.92 -36.36
C ALA A 337 1.56 -7.02 -36.23
N CYS A 338 0.48 -7.35 -36.94
CA CYS A 338 -0.74 -6.54 -36.98
C CYS A 338 -1.69 -6.78 -35.80
N ASN A 339 -1.44 -7.82 -35.00
CA ASN A 339 -2.10 -8.12 -33.73
C ASN A 339 -1.11 -8.08 -32.54
N TYR A 340 0.00 -7.35 -32.68
CA TYR A 340 0.92 -7.08 -31.59
C TYR A 340 0.19 -6.57 -30.34
N SER A 341 0.55 -7.11 -29.18
CA SER A 341 0.07 -6.67 -27.87
C SER A 341 1.26 -6.18 -27.04
N ALA A 342 1.20 -4.92 -26.59
CA ALA A 342 2.20 -4.37 -25.67
C ALA A 342 2.13 -5.01 -24.26
N GLU A 343 1.00 -5.63 -23.93
CA GLU A 343 0.78 -6.36 -22.68
C GLU A 343 1.15 -7.86 -22.80
N ALA A 344 1.62 -8.33 -23.96
CA ALA A 344 2.05 -9.72 -24.11
C ALA A 344 3.54 -9.89 -23.80
N THR A 345 3.88 -10.98 -23.13
CA THR A 345 5.25 -11.35 -22.72
C THR A 345 5.66 -12.70 -23.35
N ASP A 346 4.79 -13.71 -23.30
CA ASP A 346 4.95 -15.00 -24.01
C ASP A 346 4.37 -14.93 -25.44
N ASP A 347 5.17 -15.30 -26.45
CA ASP A 347 4.70 -15.47 -27.84
C ASP A 347 4.00 -16.82 -28.04
N ASP A 348 2.67 -16.80 -27.87
CA ASP A 348 1.79 -17.94 -28.11
C ASP A 348 1.78 -18.42 -29.58
N GLY A 349 2.50 -17.72 -30.46
CA GLY A 349 2.58 -17.98 -31.90
C GLY A 349 1.38 -17.44 -32.66
N SER A 350 0.55 -16.59 -32.04
CA SER A 350 -0.59 -15.95 -32.71
C SER A 350 -0.18 -14.78 -33.61
N CYS A 351 1.10 -14.41 -33.70
CA CYS A 351 1.56 -13.28 -34.52
C CYS A 351 1.12 -13.37 -35.99
N LEU A 352 0.20 -12.48 -36.35
CA LEU A 352 -0.34 -12.30 -37.69
C LEU A 352 0.41 -11.19 -38.42
N GLN A 353 0.56 -11.36 -39.72
CA GLN A 353 1.06 -10.32 -40.63
C GLN A 353 -0.11 -9.71 -41.39
N LEU A 354 0.07 -8.49 -41.90
CA LEU A 354 -0.84 -7.94 -42.91
C LEU A 354 -0.67 -8.73 -44.21
N ASP A 355 -1.77 -9.14 -44.82
CA ASP A 355 -1.77 -9.66 -46.18
C ASP A 355 -1.63 -8.53 -47.21
N GLU A 356 -1.59 -8.86 -48.51
CA GLU A 356 -1.55 -7.89 -49.61
C GLU A 356 -2.75 -6.92 -49.63
N CYS A 357 -3.79 -7.19 -48.84
CA CYS A 357 -5.00 -6.39 -48.69
C CYS A 357 -5.01 -5.51 -47.42
N GLY A 358 -3.95 -5.56 -46.60
CA GLY A 358 -3.91 -4.86 -45.31
C GLY A 358 -4.83 -5.47 -44.26
N VAL A 359 -5.29 -6.71 -44.44
CA VAL A 359 -6.11 -7.46 -43.48
C VAL A 359 -5.19 -8.29 -42.60
N CYS A 360 -5.38 -8.17 -41.28
CA CYS A 360 -4.55 -8.88 -40.32
C CYS A 360 -4.85 -10.39 -40.33
N GLY A 361 -3.90 -11.20 -40.78
CA GLY A 361 -4.06 -12.65 -40.93
C GLY A 361 -5.09 -13.08 -41.97
N GLY A 362 -5.36 -12.25 -42.99
CA GLY A 362 -6.22 -12.60 -44.10
C GLY A 362 -5.60 -13.65 -45.05
N GLU A 363 -6.42 -14.21 -45.96
CA GLU A 363 -5.94 -15.13 -47.00
C GLU A 363 -5.38 -14.40 -48.25
N GLY A 364 -5.27 -13.06 -48.21
CA GLY A 364 -4.84 -12.23 -49.34
C GLY A 364 -5.87 -12.16 -50.47
N ILE A 365 -5.39 -11.80 -51.67
CA ILE A 365 -6.21 -11.82 -52.88
C ILE A 365 -6.46 -13.27 -53.31
N ALA A 366 -7.72 -13.68 -53.37
CA ALA A 366 -8.11 -15.06 -53.70
C ALA A 366 -7.68 -15.46 -55.14
N ASP A 367 -7.34 -16.74 -55.34
CA ASP A 367 -6.86 -17.28 -56.62
C ASP A 367 -7.88 -17.06 -57.76
N GLY A 368 -7.58 -16.09 -58.64
CA GLY A 368 -8.42 -15.64 -59.75
C GLY A 368 -9.18 -14.31 -59.55
N ALA A 369 -8.99 -13.65 -58.41
CA ALA A 369 -9.38 -12.26 -58.19
C ALA A 369 -8.23 -11.29 -58.48
N CYS A 370 -8.57 -10.02 -58.70
CA CYS A 370 -7.64 -8.91 -58.94
C CYS A 370 -7.60 -7.91 -57.77
N ASP A 371 -8.56 -8.01 -56.84
CA ASP A 371 -8.68 -7.14 -55.68
C ASP A 371 -9.12 -7.89 -54.42
N CYS A 372 -9.15 -7.13 -53.32
CA CYS A 372 -9.46 -7.58 -51.97
C CYS A 372 -10.95 -7.79 -51.69
N GLU A 373 -11.83 -7.39 -52.61
CA GLU A 373 -13.27 -7.71 -52.55
C GLU A 373 -13.57 -9.05 -53.25
N GLY A 374 -12.59 -9.63 -53.93
CA GLY A 374 -12.70 -10.89 -54.66
C GLY A 374 -13.22 -10.72 -56.09
N ASN A 375 -13.15 -9.52 -56.66
CA ASN A 375 -13.56 -9.28 -58.04
C ASN A 375 -12.53 -9.89 -59.00
N GLY A 376 -12.99 -10.71 -59.95
CA GLY A 376 -12.19 -11.14 -61.10
C GLY A 376 -12.05 -10.04 -62.14
N PRO A 377 -11.17 -10.20 -63.15
CA PRO A 377 -10.96 -9.19 -64.18
C PRO A 377 -12.23 -9.02 -65.03
N GLU A 378 -12.43 -7.81 -65.56
CA GLU A 378 -13.52 -7.57 -66.52
C GLU A 378 -13.31 -8.43 -67.78
N SER A 379 -14.41 -8.87 -68.40
CA SER A 379 -14.34 -9.76 -69.57
C SER A 379 -13.44 -9.15 -70.64
N GLY A 380 -12.55 -9.96 -71.22
CA GLY A 380 -11.61 -9.53 -72.27
C GLY A 380 -10.29 -8.94 -71.76
N TYR A 381 -10.18 -8.58 -70.48
CA TYR A 381 -8.96 -8.01 -69.86
C TYR A 381 -8.31 -8.99 -68.86
N ASP A 382 -7.08 -8.70 -68.45
CA ASP A 382 -6.41 -9.30 -67.28
C ASP A 382 -6.50 -8.42 -66.02
N CYS A 383 -5.88 -8.85 -64.91
CA CYS A 383 -5.98 -8.15 -63.62
C CYS A 383 -5.23 -6.82 -63.57
N GLU A 384 -4.25 -6.63 -64.45
CA GLU A 384 -3.55 -5.37 -64.66
C GLU A 384 -4.31 -4.41 -65.59
N GLY A 385 -5.49 -4.84 -66.09
CA GLY A 385 -6.31 -4.08 -67.03
C GLY A 385 -5.78 -4.10 -68.47
N ALA A 386 -4.85 -4.99 -68.79
CA ALA A 386 -4.35 -5.15 -70.15
C ALA A 386 -5.26 -6.07 -70.96
N CYS A 387 -5.39 -5.78 -72.26
CA CYS A 387 -6.29 -6.52 -73.13
C CYS A 387 -5.74 -7.90 -73.51
N LEU A 388 -6.61 -8.92 -73.55
CA LEU A 388 -6.27 -10.29 -73.93
C LEU A 388 -6.17 -10.54 -75.46
N ASN A 389 -6.87 -9.73 -76.27
CA ASN A 389 -6.74 -9.69 -77.74
C ASN A 389 -6.99 -8.25 -78.21
N ASP A 390 -5.90 -7.59 -78.61
CA ASP A 390 -5.82 -6.24 -79.19
C ASP A 390 -5.04 -6.41 -80.50
N ALA A 391 -5.62 -5.95 -81.62
CA ALA A 391 -5.15 -6.26 -82.97
C ALA A 391 -4.34 -5.14 -83.66
N ASP A 392 -4.43 -3.89 -83.18
CA ASP A 392 -3.74 -2.74 -83.77
C ASP A 392 -2.85 -1.94 -82.77
N GLU A 393 -2.81 -2.39 -81.51
CA GLU A 393 -2.01 -1.89 -80.39
C GLU A 393 -2.49 -0.53 -79.81
N ASP A 394 -3.81 -0.24 -79.86
CA ASP A 394 -4.43 0.96 -79.27
C ASP A 394 -4.71 0.85 -77.74
N GLY A 395 -4.90 -0.37 -77.22
CA GLY A 395 -5.20 -0.67 -75.82
C GLY A 395 -6.63 -1.12 -75.51
N ILE A 396 -7.52 -1.18 -76.50
CA ILE A 396 -8.90 -1.67 -76.40
C ILE A 396 -9.00 -3.05 -77.10
N CYS A 397 -9.95 -3.89 -76.68
CA CYS A 397 -10.05 -5.27 -77.18
C CYS A 397 -10.89 -5.44 -78.44
N ASP A 398 -10.47 -6.35 -79.32
CA ASP A 398 -11.18 -6.82 -80.54
C ASP A 398 -12.69 -7.09 -80.32
N GLU A 399 -13.09 -7.54 -79.12
CA GLU A 399 -14.48 -7.89 -78.80
C GLU A 399 -15.34 -6.73 -78.26
N PHE A 400 -14.73 -5.56 -78.02
CA PHE A 400 -15.38 -4.32 -77.58
C PHE A 400 -15.18 -3.15 -78.54
N GLU A 401 -14.48 -3.34 -79.66
CA GLU A 401 -14.32 -2.32 -80.70
C GLU A 401 -15.66 -1.72 -81.16
N ILE A 402 -15.71 -0.39 -81.26
CA ILE A 402 -16.87 0.37 -81.75
C ILE A 402 -16.45 1.21 -82.96
N ALA A 403 -16.83 0.77 -84.15
CA ALA A 403 -16.53 1.51 -85.38
C ALA A 403 -17.31 2.85 -85.47
N GLY A 404 -16.60 3.94 -85.78
CA GLY A 404 -17.18 5.28 -85.96
C GLY A 404 -16.12 6.36 -86.19
N CYS A 405 -16.51 7.63 -86.36
CA CYS A 405 -15.56 8.72 -86.59
C CYS A 405 -14.74 9.09 -85.34
N GLU A 406 -13.41 9.02 -85.42
CA GLU A 406 -12.46 9.37 -84.35
C GLU A 406 -12.00 10.85 -84.32
N ASP A 407 -12.16 11.62 -85.41
CA ASP A 407 -11.68 13.02 -85.43
C ASP A 407 -12.54 13.90 -84.53
N ALA A 408 -12.04 14.23 -83.33
CA ALA A 408 -12.70 15.08 -82.33
C ALA A 408 -13.08 16.50 -82.81
N ASN A 409 -12.64 16.93 -84.00
CA ASN A 409 -13.08 18.19 -84.62
C ASN A 409 -14.37 18.02 -85.46
N ALA A 410 -14.88 16.80 -85.60
CA ALA A 410 -16.03 16.47 -86.43
C ALA A 410 -17.37 16.51 -85.68
N CYS A 411 -18.42 16.99 -86.35
CA CYS A 411 -19.78 17.10 -85.83
C CYS A 411 -20.53 15.76 -85.68
N ASN A 412 -19.91 14.67 -86.12
CA ASN A 412 -20.33 13.30 -85.82
C ASN A 412 -19.17 12.45 -85.32
N TYR A 413 -18.17 13.09 -84.69
CA TYR A 413 -17.23 12.43 -83.80
C TYR A 413 -18.01 11.55 -82.82
N ASN A 414 -17.60 10.29 -82.69
CA ASN A 414 -18.11 9.41 -81.66
C ASN A 414 -17.02 9.21 -80.62
N ALA A 415 -17.21 9.77 -79.41
CA ALA A 415 -16.28 9.58 -78.30
C ALA A 415 -16.26 8.14 -77.77
N GLU A 416 -17.25 7.31 -78.15
CA GLU A 416 -17.24 5.87 -77.89
C GLU A 416 -16.60 5.07 -79.05
N ALA A 417 -16.09 5.70 -80.12
CA ALA A 417 -15.47 4.98 -81.23
C ALA A 417 -13.99 4.65 -80.98
N THR A 418 -13.58 3.50 -81.50
CA THR A 418 -12.26 2.87 -81.31
C THR A 418 -11.74 2.21 -82.61
N ASP A 419 -12.36 2.54 -83.75
CA ASP A 419 -11.96 2.14 -85.12
C ASP A 419 -12.56 3.16 -86.11
N ASP A 420 -11.74 3.98 -86.76
CA ASP A 420 -12.19 5.00 -87.72
C ASP A 420 -12.83 4.38 -88.98
N ASP A 421 -14.15 4.27 -88.97
CA ASP A 421 -14.96 3.84 -90.13
C ASP A 421 -14.93 4.87 -91.29
N GLY A 422 -14.36 6.06 -91.06
CA GLY A 422 -14.16 7.12 -92.05
C GLY A 422 -15.37 8.02 -92.28
N SER A 423 -16.28 8.14 -91.31
CA SER A 423 -17.60 8.80 -91.47
C SER A 423 -17.68 10.30 -91.13
N CYS A 424 -16.59 10.98 -90.81
CA CYS A 424 -16.56 12.34 -90.25
C CYS A 424 -17.14 13.50 -91.12
N SER A 425 -17.68 14.55 -90.46
CA SER A 425 -18.27 15.78 -91.04
C SER A 425 -18.06 17.04 -90.15
N TYR A 426 -18.24 18.28 -90.64
CA TYR A 426 -17.72 19.51 -89.98
C TYR A 426 -18.64 20.76 -90.11
N ALA A 427 -18.41 21.79 -89.27
CA ALA A 427 -19.26 22.99 -89.03
C ALA A 427 -19.10 24.20 -90.00
N GLU A 428 -19.90 25.27 -89.81
CA GLU A 428 -19.83 26.55 -90.56
C GLU A 428 -19.16 27.71 -89.76
N GLU A 429 -18.45 28.59 -90.47
CA GLU A 429 -17.60 29.64 -89.88
C GLU A 429 -18.38 30.67 -89.02
N GLY A 430 -17.98 30.81 -87.76
CA GLY A 430 -18.61 31.68 -86.75
C GLY A 430 -19.44 30.93 -85.72
N TYR A 431 -19.78 29.66 -85.98
CA TYR A 431 -20.54 28.80 -85.07
C TYR A 431 -19.92 27.39 -84.97
N ASP A 432 -20.28 26.64 -83.95
CA ASP A 432 -19.86 25.25 -83.73
C ASP A 432 -20.74 24.22 -84.50
N CYS A 433 -20.58 22.95 -84.17
CA CYS A 433 -21.25 21.82 -84.83
C CYS A 433 -22.77 21.76 -84.62
N ASP A 434 -23.30 22.29 -83.51
CA ASP A 434 -24.75 22.37 -83.26
C ASP A 434 -25.33 23.73 -83.67
N GLY A 435 -24.48 24.76 -83.79
CA GLY A 435 -24.85 26.12 -84.18
C GLY A 435 -24.75 27.15 -83.05
N ASN A 436 -23.92 26.92 -82.03
CA ASN A 436 -23.59 27.88 -80.97
C ASN A 436 -22.39 28.75 -81.37
N CYS A 437 -22.24 29.95 -80.83
CA CYS A 437 -21.38 31.00 -81.38
C CYS A 437 -19.90 30.90 -80.90
N ILE A 438 -18.90 31.23 -81.75
CA ILE A 438 -17.48 30.93 -81.48
C ILE A 438 -16.74 31.96 -80.57
N SER A 439 -17.13 33.23 -80.56
CA SER A 439 -16.38 34.30 -79.87
C SER A 439 -17.34 35.16 -79.05
N ASP A 440 -17.17 35.12 -77.73
CA ASP A 440 -18.13 35.65 -76.75
C ASP A 440 -17.34 36.10 -75.50
N ALA A 441 -17.00 37.39 -75.40
CA ALA A 441 -15.94 37.85 -74.49
C ALA A 441 -16.39 38.06 -73.04
N ASP A 442 -17.65 38.45 -72.80
CA ASP A 442 -18.27 38.29 -71.47
C ASP A 442 -18.95 36.91 -71.28
N SER A 443 -19.17 36.17 -72.38
CA SER A 443 -19.64 34.77 -72.39
C SER A 443 -21.08 34.59 -71.88
N ASP A 444 -21.95 35.60 -72.06
CA ASP A 444 -23.38 35.51 -71.70
C ASP A 444 -24.22 34.59 -72.63
N GLY A 445 -23.64 34.14 -73.76
CA GLY A 445 -24.31 33.37 -74.80
C GLY A 445 -24.78 34.20 -76.00
N VAL A 446 -24.42 35.48 -76.06
CA VAL A 446 -24.80 36.46 -77.08
C VAL A 446 -23.55 37.09 -77.73
N CYS A 447 -22.50 36.29 -77.88
CA CYS A 447 -21.30 36.50 -78.70
C CYS A 447 -20.94 37.90 -79.21
N ASP A 448 -20.13 38.65 -78.43
CA ASP A 448 -19.21 39.76 -78.77
C ASP A 448 -19.80 40.99 -79.50
N ALA A 449 -20.57 40.77 -80.54
CA ALA A 449 -21.20 41.78 -81.37
C ALA A 449 -22.52 42.33 -80.79
N PHE A 450 -22.95 41.87 -79.61
CA PHE A 450 -24.35 42.03 -79.14
C PHE A 450 -24.60 42.32 -77.62
N GLU A 451 -23.56 42.52 -76.78
CA GLU A 451 -23.55 42.63 -75.28
C GLU A 451 -24.19 43.90 -74.60
N VAL A 452 -24.44 43.91 -73.27
CA VAL A 452 -25.10 45.01 -72.46
C VAL A 452 -24.73 45.09 -70.94
N SER A 453 -24.34 46.26 -70.39
CA SER A 453 -23.73 46.40 -69.03
C SER A 453 -24.62 46.78 -67.78
N GLY A 454 -24.15 46.46 -66.55
CA GLY A 454 -24.66 46.72 -65.17
C GLY A 454 -23.90 45.90 -64.05
N CYS A 455 -24.03 46.16 -62.73
CA CYS A 455 -23.24 45.41 -61.69
C CYS A 455 -23.47 43.88 -61.63
N THR A 456 -22.37 43.11 -61.69
CA THR A 456 -22.31 41.64 -61.80
C THR A 456 -21.62 40.91 -60.63
N ASP A 457 -21.03 41.60 -59.65
CA ASP A 457 -20.46 40.92 -58.46
C ASP A 457 -21.55 40.33 -57.54
N VAL A 458 -21.52 39.00 -57.36
CA VAL A 458 -22.46 38.22 -56.54
C VAL A 458 -22.24 38.35 -55.03
N ASN A 459 -21.01 38.69 -54.60
CA ASN A 459 -20.70 38.88 -53.18
C ASN A 459 -21.23 40.22 -52.64
N ALA A 460 -21.69 41.08 -53.55
CA ALA A 460 -22.24 42.36 -53.21
C ALA A 460 -23.75 42.29 -52.95
N CYS A 461 -24.22 43.07 -51.97
CA CYS A 461 -25.62 43.10 -51.54
C CYS A 461 -26.62 43.66 -52.58
N ASN A 462 -26.21 43.91 -53.84
CA ASN A 462 -27.01 44.61 -54.85
C ASN A 462 -26.77 44.21 -56.33
N TYR A 463 -26.34 42.97 -56.57
CA TYR A 463 -26.16 42.31 -57.88
C TYR A 463 -27.36 42.41 -58.87
N ASN A 464 -27.10 42.39 -60.19
CA ASN A 464 -28.13 42.42 -61.27
C ASN A 464 -27.83 41.45 -62.44
N ALA A 465 -28.73 40.48 -62.67
CA ALA A 465 -28.55 39.40 -63.65
C ALA A 465 -29.05 39.65 -65.10
N ASN A 466 -29.42 40.89 -65.48
CA ASN A 466 -29.62 41.25 -66.91
C ASN A 466 -28.46 42.10 -67.47
N ALA A 467 -27.35 42.16 -66.72
CA ALA A 467 -26.09 42.72 -67.18
C ALA A 467 -25.19 41.56 -67.63
N THR A 468 -24.59 41.73 -68.80
CA THR A 468 -23.55 40.86 -69.35
C THR A 468 -22.16 41.36 -68.89
N ASP A 469 -22.03 42.69 -68.80
CA ASP A 469 -20.79 43.45 -68.57
C ASP A 469 -20.90 44.39 -67.33
N GLU A 470 -19.84 44.70 -66.58
CA GLU A 470 -19.90 45.36 -65.23
C GLU A 470 -19.96 46.92 -65.28
N ASP A 471 -20.66 47.59 -64.34
CA ASP A 471 -20.83 49.06 -64.31
C ASP A 471 -20.31 49.83 -63.06
N GLY A 472 -19.94 49.13 -61.99
CA GLY A 472 -19.22 49.63 -60.82
C GLY A 472 -20.10 50.09 -59.65
N THR A 473 -21.22 49.39 -59.36
CA THR A 473 -22.27 49.88 -58.44
C THR A 473 -22.50 49.07 -57.14
N CYS A 474 -21.54 48.25 -56.70
CA CYS A 474 -21.71 47.14 -55.73
C CYS A 474 -21.31 47.46 -54.23
N THR A 475 -21.74 46.69 -53.19
CA THR A 475 -21.61 46.97 -51.72
C THR A 475 -21.48 45.73 -50.77
N TYR A 476 -20.90 45.82 -49.54
CA TYR A 476 -20.49 44.68 -48.66
C TYR A 476 -20.58 44.91 -47.11
N ALA A 477 -20.19 43.92 -46.28
CA ALA A 477 -20.38 43.80 -44.80
C ALA A 477 -19.13 44.01 -43.88
N GLU A 478 -19.24 43.75 -42.56
CA GLU A 478 -18.21 44.00 -41.51
C GLU A 478 -17.37 42.74 -41.11
N ALA A 479 -16.34 42.92 -40.27
CA ALA A 479 -15.34 41.88 -39.97
C ALA A 479 -15.65 41.08 -38.70
N GLY A 480 -15.44 39.75 -38.75
CA GLY A 480 -15.84 38.81 -37.70
C GLY A 480 -17.30 38.36 -37.81
N TYR A 481 -18.06 38.91 -38.77
CA TYR A 481 -19.47 38.62 -38.99
C TYR A 481 -19.80 38.50 -40.49
N ASP A 482 -20.92 37.87 -40.84
CA ASP A 482 -21.43 37.82 -42.22
C ASP A 482 -22.37 39.01 -42.58
N CYS A 483 -23.06 38.92 -43.73
CA CYS A 483 -23.95 39.98 -44.23
C CYS A 483 -25.25 40.15 -43.42
N ASP A 484 -25.64 39.18 -42.60
CA ASP A 484 -26.85 39.21 -41.77
C ASP A 484 -26.55 39.34 -40.26
N GLY A 485 -25.35 38.93 -39.82
CA GLY A 485 -24.77 39.22 -38.49
C GLY A 485 -24.29 38.01 -37.67
N ASN A 486 -23.84 36.91 -38.27
CA ASN A 486 -23.41 35.68 -37.55
C ASN A 486 -21.88 35.62 -37.32
N CYS A 487 -21.40 35.11 -36.16
CA CYS A 487 -19.96 35.01 -35.82
C CYS A 487 -19.17 34.13 -36.83
N LEU A 488 -17.88 34.44 -37.04
CA LEU A 488 -17.00 33.79 -38.02
C LEU A 488 -15.85 32.95 -37.43
N LEU A 489 -15.71 32.85 -36.11
CA LEU A 489 -14.71 32.01 -35.43
C LEU A 489 -15.26 31.58 -34.07
N ASP A 490 -15.55 30.30 -34.00
CA ASP A 490 -16.18 29.53 -32.92
C ASP A 490 -15.49 28.15 -33.08
N VAL A 491 -14.49 27.85 -32.24
CA VAL A 491 -13.48 26.81 -32.52
C VAL A 491 -13.91 25.41 -32.07
N ASP A 492 -14.69 25.31 -31.01
CA ASP A 492 -15.43 24.11 -30.62
C ASP A 492 -16.81 24.02 -31.32
N ASP A 493 -17.28 25.15 -31.89
CA ASP A 493 -18.57 25.30 -32.60
C ASP A 493 -19.77 25.08 -31.64
N ASP A 494 -19.60 25.35 -30.34
CA ASP A 494 -20.64 25.26 -29.29
C ASP A 494 -21.68 26.40 -29.41
N GLY A 495 -21.29 27.52 -30.03
CA GLY A 495 -22.08 28.72 -30.20
C GLY A 495 -21.65 29.90 -29.30
N VAL A 496 -20.52 29.80 -28.62
CA VAL A 496 -19.92 30.81 -27.72
C VAL A 496 -18.54 31.30 -28.20
N CYS A 497 -18.29 31.32 -29.53
CA CYS A 497 -17.40 32.25 -30.24
C CYS A 497 -16.12 32.67 -29.47
N ASP A 498 -15.22 31.71 -29.18
CA ASP A 498 -13.86 31.69 -28.55
C ASP A 498 -13.53 32.58 -27.31
N ILE A 499 -14.25 33.66 -27.08
CA ILE A 499 -13.84 34.77 -26.19
C ILE A 499 -14.60 34.78 -24.86
N GLU A 500 -15.45 33.76 -24.59
CA GLU A 500 -16.41 33.74 -23.46
C GLU A 500 -16.50 32.40 -22.63
N GLU A 501 -15.56 31.44 -22.76
CA GLU A 501 -15.52 30.09 -22.11
C GLU A 501 -15.15 30.00 -20.59
N VAL A 502 -15.38 28.83 -19.93
CA VAL A 502 -15.05 28.55 -18.48
C VAL A 502 -14.68 27.06 -18.18
N PHE A 503 -13.61 26.80 -17.41
CA PHE A 503 -13.00 25.45 -17.22
C PHE A 503 -13.37 24.65 -15.93
N GLY A 504 -13.34 23.30 -15.99
CA GLY A 504 -13.37 22.34 -14.85
C GLY A 504 -13.82 20.88 -15.18
N CYS A 505 -13.67 19.92 -14.26
CA CYS A 505 -14.01 18.48 -14.46
C CYS A 505 -15.52 18.20 -14.72
N THR A 506 -15.86 17.67 -15.89
CA THR A 506 -17.25 17.49 -16.39
C THR A 506 -17.86 16.08 -16.28
N ILE A 507 -17.14 15.09 -15.71
CA ILE A 507 -17.57 13.67 -15.71
C ILE A 507 -18.36 13.30 -14.44
N GLU A 508 -19.67 13.00 -14.58
CA GLU A 508 -20.63 12.78 -13.48
C GLU A 508 -20.29 11.62 -12.51
N TYR A 509 -19.42 10.68 -12.90
CA TYR A 509 -19.07 9.49 -12.10
C TYR A 509 -17.71 9.57 -11.38
N ALA A 510 -16.96 10.67 -11.53
CA ALA A 510 -15.73 10.90 -10.76
C ALA A 510 -16.03 11.31 -9.32
N CYS A 511 -15.14 11.00 -8.35
CA CYS A 511 -15.31 11.36 -6.94
C CYS A 511 -15.40 12.91 -6.73
N ASN A 512 -15.08 13.75 -7.74
CA ASN A 512 -14.97 15.21 -7.64
C ASN A 512 -15.58 16.04 -8.81
N TYR A 513 -16.62 15.53 -9.49
CA TYR A 513 -17.38 16.20 -10.57
C TYR A 513 -17.83 17.65 -10.28
N ASN A 514 -17.76 18.55 -11.29
CA ASN A 514 -18.28 19.93 -11.24
C ASN A 514 -19.31 20.25 -12.38
N PRO A 515 -20.59 20.55 -12.07
CA PRO A 515 -21.63 20.79 -13.07
C PRO A 515 -21.71 22.22 -13.64
N THR A 516 -20.68 23.08 -13.47
CA THR A 516 -20.68 24.46 -14.02
C THR A 516 -19.45 24.82 -14.87
N ALA A 517 -18.67 23.84 -15.31
CA ALA A 517 -17.69 24.02 -16.37
C ALA A 517 -18.38 23.97 -17.75
N THR A 518 -17.86 24.72 -18.72
CA THR A 518 -18.12 24.46 -20.16
C THR A 518 -17.03 23.55 -20.71
N GLU A 519 -15.77 23.81 -20.34
CA GLU A 519 -14.57 23.17 -20.90
C GLU A 519 -13.74 22.40 -19.84
N ALA A 520 -12.91 21.41 -20.24
CA ALA A 520 -12.19 20.54 -19.29
C ALA A 520 -10.72 20.28 -19.70
N ASP A 521 -9.76 20.95 -19.03
CA ASP A 521 -8.39 21.17 -19.55
C ASP A 521 -7.24 20.73 -18.58
N ASP A 522 -7.53 20.04 -17.47
CA ASP A 522 -6.52 19.74 -16.43
C ASP A 522 -6.52 18.32 -15.81
N GLU A 523 -7.16 17.34 -16.47
CA GLU A 523 -7.21 15.91 -16.05
C GLU A 523 -7.69 15.64 -14.60
N SER A 524 -8.30 16.64 -13.93
CA SER A 524 -8.49 16.66 -12.47
C SER A 524 -9.49 15.66 -11.86
N CYS A 525 -10.00 14.68 -12.60
CA CYS A 525 -11.07 13.76 -12.18
C CYS A 525 -10.54 12.40 -11.66
N PHE A 526 -10.92 11.92 -10.45
CA PHE A 526 -10.43 10.65 -9.87
C PHE A 526 -11.52 9.64 -9.41
N TYR A 527 -11.11 8.41 -9.07
CA TYR A 527 -11.97 7.23 -8.82
C TYR A 527 -11.41 6.29 -7.71
N ALA A 528 -12.19 5.29 -7.29
CA ALA A 528 -11.85 4.30 -6.24
C ALA A 528 -11.36 2.93 -6.78
N THR A 529 -10.74 2.09 -5.94
CA THR A 529 -10.09 0.82 -6.32
C THR A 529 -10.58 -0.38 -5.50
N ALA A 530 -9.96 -1.56 -5.69
CA ALA A 530 -10.26 -2.79 -4.96
C ALA A 530 -9.57 -2.89 -3.59
N VAL A 531 -8.61 -2.00 -3.30
CA VAL A 531 -7.89 -1.93 -2.01
C VAL A 531 -8.32 -0.69 -1.21
N PHE A 532 -8.67 0.42 -1.87
CA PHE A 532 -9.06 1.69 -1.23
C PHE A 532 -10.31 2.34 -1.85
N ASP A 533 -11.19 2.92 -1.02
CA ASP A 533 -12.44 3.56 -1.45
C ASP A 533 -12.29 5.01 -1.98
N CYS A 534 -13.38 5.68 -2.40
CA CYS A 534 -13.34 7.10 -2.88
C CYS A 534 -12.90 8.10 -1.78
N ALA A 535 -12.78 7.66 -0.52
CA ALA A 535 -12.27 8.45 0.59
C ALA A 535 -10.83 8.06 1.01
N GLY A 536 -10.28 6.97 0.46
CA GLY A 536 -8.89 6.54 0.64
C GLY A 536 -8.66 5.55 1.79
N ASN A 537 -9.68 4.85 2.28
CA ASN A 537 -9.55 3.89 3.40
C ASN A 537 -9.35 2.46 2.88
N CYS A 538 -8.49 1.67 3.53
CA CYS A 538 -8.31 0.25 3.20
C CYS A 538 -9.66 -0.50 3.31
N GLN A 539 -9.89 -1.50 2.44
CA GLN A 539 -11.12 -2.31 2.44
C GLN A 539 -11.12 -3.44 3.49
N VAL A 540 -9.93 -3.90 3.91
CA VAL A 540 -9.65 -5.20 4.56
C VAL A 540 -8.34 -5.02 5.35
N ASP A 541 -8.44 -4.74 6.66
CA ASP A 541 -7.32 -4.28 7.51
C ASP A 541 -7.47 -4.78 8.97
N MET A 542 -7.87 -6.04 9.17
CA MET A 542 -8.29 -6.64 10.46
C MET A 542 -7.16 -6.80 11.49
N ASN A 543 -5.91 -6.44 11.16
CA ASN A 543 -4.83 -6.21 12.14
C ASN A 543 -4.30 -4.76 12.16
N GLY A 544 -4.88 -3.88 11.34
CA GLY A 544 -4.80 -2.41 11.30
C GLY A 544 -3.56 -1.69 11.84
N ASN A 545 -2.38 -2.25 11.58
CA ASN A 545 -1.16 -1.48 11.37
C ASN A 545 -1.29 -0.56 10.13
N GLY A 546 -2.32 -0.75 9.30
CA GLY A 546 -2.67 0.08 8.15
C GLY A 546 -2.17 -0.48 6.82
N ILE A 547 -1.78 -1.76 6.79
CA ILE A 547 -1.20 -2.45 5.64
C ILE A 547 -2.05 -3.70 5.33
N CYS A 548 -2.84 -3.62 4.27
CA CYS A 548 -3.89 -4.58 3.92
C CYS A 548 -3.36 -6.00 3.57
N ASP A 549 -3.08 -6.87 4.56
CA ASP A 549 -3.00 -8.37 4.65
C ASP A 549 -2.30 -9.20 3.53
N GLN A 550 -2.07 -8.66 2.33
CA GLN A 550 -1.81 -9.38 1.08
C GLN A 550 -0.35 -9.20 0.59
N ILE A 551 0.59 -8.84 1.49
CA ILE A 551 1.88 -8.24 1.09
C ILE A 551 3.14 -8.67 1.88
N GLU A 552 3.09 -9.69 2.75
CA GLU A 552 4.25 -10.08 3.59
C GLU A 552 4.50 -11.62 3.60
N GLU A 553 5.68 -12.11 3.21
CA GLU A 553 5.92 -13.58 3.07
C GLU A 553 7.33 -14.14 3.45
N SER A 554 7.38 -14.73 4.66
CA SER A 554 8.05 -16.01 5.03
C SER A 554 9.56 -16.08 5.30
N CYS A 555 9.92 -16.84 6.36
CA CYS A 555 11.31 -17.21 6.72
C CYS A 555 11.48 -18.47 7.64
N ALA A 556 11.68 -18.28 8.97
CA ALA A 556 12.15 -19.21 10.04
C ALA A 556 13.61 -19.76 10.02
N ALA A 557 14.50 -19.19 10.86
CA ALA A 557 15.68 -19.76 11.57
C ALA A 557 16.95 -20.30 10.84
N ILE A 558 18.16 -20.05 11.41
CA ILE A 558 19.33 -20.98 11.30
C ILE A 558 20.05 -21.27 12.64
N CYS A 559 20.59 -20.30 13.42
CA CYS A 559 20.74 -20.56 14.88
C CYS A 559 19.32 -20.50 15.46
N GLY A 560 18.95 -21.51 16.23
CA GLY A 560 17.70 -21.51 16.95
C GLY A 560 17.77 -20.58 18.16
N GLU A 561 16.61 -20.11 18.63
CA GLU A 561 16.51 -19.43 19.93
C GLU A 561 17.27 -20.21 21.01
N GLY A 562 17.76 -19.42 21.96
CA GLY A 562 18.63 -19.93 22.97
C GLY A 562 19.96 -20.41 22.45
N THR A 563 20.48 -19.79 21.39
CA THR A 563 21.90 -19.84 21.03
C THR A 563 22.37 -18.70 20.09
N ILE A 564 23.63 -18.23 20.25
CA ILE A 564 24.27 -17.08 19.53
C ILE A 564 25.23 -17.54 18.41
N TRP A 565 24.99 -17.26 17.13
CA TRP A 565 25.96 -17.51 16.05
C TRP A 565 27.28 -16.79 16.30
N ASP A 566 28.32 -17.54 16.65
CA ASP A 566 29.68 -17.03 16.76
C ASP A 566 30.42 -17.21 15.40
N PRO A 567 30.63 -16.15 14.60
CA PRO A 567 31.34 -16.24 13.33
C PRO A 567 32.84 -16.59 13.48
N ALA A 568 33.37 -16.72 14.70
CA ALA A 568 34.70 -17.27 14.97
C ALA A 568 34.73 -18.79 15.20
N SER A 569 33.58 -19.45 15.45
CA SER A 569 33.49 -20.90 15.67
C SER A 569 32.50 -21.64 14.75
N GLY A 570 31.43 -20.98 14.30
CA GLY A 570 30.36 -21.60 13.49
C GLY A 570 29.45 -22.52 14.31
N THR A 571 29.12 -22.08 15.53
CA THR A 571 28.25 -22.73 16.54
C THR A 571 27.71 -21.68 17.51
N CYS A 572 26.79 -22.05 18.41
CA CYS A 572 25.98 -21.08 19.17
C CYS A 572 25.90 -21.42 20.74
N VAL A 573 26.20 -20.51 21.73
CA VAL A 573 26.33 -20.78 23.25
C VAL A 573 26.29 -19.57 24.32
N ALA A 574 25.80 -19.71 25.61
CA ALA A 574 25.94 -18.77 26.81
C ALA A 574 25.73 -19.37 28.29
N LEU A 575 25.35 -18.62 29.39
CA LEU A 575 25.62 -19.00 30.85
C LEU A 575 24.87 -18.40 32.13
N ALA A 576 25.04 -19.04 33.34
CA ALA A 576 24.55 -18.67 34.73
C ALA A 576 25.40 -19.20 35.98
N ASP A 577 25.01 -18.98 37.28
CA ASP A 577 25.69 -19.35 38.61
C ASP A 577 24.71 -19.50 39.87
N ASP A 578 25.14 -19.77 41.16
CA ASP A 578 24.24 -20.13 42.34
C ASP A 578 24.35 -19.39 43.74
N CYS A 579 23.25 -19.23 44.54
CA CYS A 579 23.24 -18.85 46.01
C CYS A 579 22.10 -19.43 46.99
N PRO A 580 21.17 -18.74 47.77
CA PRO A 580 20.76 -19.28 49.11
C PRO A 580 19.27 -19.47 49.62
N TYR A 581 18.19 -18.76 49.23
CA TYR A 581 16.84 -18.88 49.87
C TYR A 581 15.48 -18.65 49.11
N ASP A 582 15.21 -17.75 48.15
CA ASP A 582 16.05 -17.24 47.06
C ASP A 582 16.93 -18.37 46.53
N LEU A 583 16.29 -19.50 46.22
CA LEU A 583 16.95 -20.79 46.06
C LEU A 583 17.90 -20.83 44.85
N ASN A 584 17.76 -19.84 43.95
CA ASN A 584 18.65 -19.44 42.87
C ASN A 584 19.75 -18.46 43.30
N GLY A 585 19.43 -17.44 44.10
CA GLY A 585 20.42 -16.62 44.78
C GLY A 585 20.66 -15.21 44.27
N ASP A 586 19.65 -14.56 43.70
CA ASP A 586 19.74 -13.18 43.18
C ASP A 586 20.11 -12.15 44.26
N GLY A 587 19.45 -12.21 45.42
CA GLY A 587 19.67 -11.34 46.56
C GLY A 587 18.40 -10.94 47.34
N LEU A 588 17.22 -11.25 46.82
CA LEU A 588 15.92 -10.83 47.37
C LEU A 588 15.13 -12.01 47.94
N VAL A 589 13.79 -11.92 47.99
CA VAL A 589 12.85 -12.95 48.48
C VAL A 589 11.53 -12.75 47.73
N GLN A 590 11.39 -13.36 46.56
CA GLN A 590 10.41 -13.01 45.52
C GLN A 590 9.73 -14.24 44.91
N LEU A 591 9.11 -14.12 43.74
CA LEU A 591 8.33 -15.24 43.19
C LEU A 591 9.22 -16.43 42.80
N GLN A 592 10.46 -16.15 42.44
CA GLN A 592 11.47 -17.14 42.08
C GLN A 592 11.72 -18.12 43.25
N ASP A 593 11.83 -17.64 44.50
CA ASP A 593 11.86 -18.47 45.71
C ASP A 593 10.75 -19.53 45.75
N LEU A 594 9.54 -19.10 45.39
CA LEU A 594 8.33 -19.88 45.54
C LEU A 594 8.19 -20.91 44.40
N MET A 595 8.69 -20.58 43.20
CA MET A 595 8.81 -21.55 42.11
C MET A 595 9.83 -22.63 42.43
N ASP A 596 10.99 -22.29 43.01
CA ASP A 596 11.95 -23.29 43.49
C ASP A 596 11.39 -24.12 44.66
N PHE A 597 10.65 -23.48 45.57
CA PHE A 597 9.95 -24.21 46.61
C PHE A 597 8.94 -25.22 46.03
N LEU A 598 8.18 -24.85 45.00
CA LEU A 598 7.20 -25.69 44.33
C LEU A 598 7.84 -26.80 43.48
N LEU A 599 9.00 -26.53 42.87
CA LEU A 599 9.91 -27.48 42.21
C LEU A 599 10.24 -28.69 43.10
N TYR A 600 10.67 -28.42 44.34
CA TYR A 600 10.99 -29.45 45.31
C TYR A 600 9.77 -29.94 46.11
N TYR A 601 8.60 -29.28 46.00
CA TYR A 601 7.41 -29.60 46.78
C TYR A 601 6.80 -30.96 46.42
N GLY A 602 6.92 -31.91 47.35
CA GLY A 602 6.46 -33.30 47.18
C GLY A 602 7.57 -34.30 46.84
N THR A 603 8.79 -33.82 46.57
CA THR A 603 9.98 -34.68 46.56
C THR A 603 10.28 -35.22 47.97
N THR A 604 10.88 -36.40 48.08
CA THR A 604 11.20 -37.00 49.39
C THR A 604 12.66 -36.81 49.76
N CYS A 605 12.94 -35.91 50.71
CA CYS A 605 14.27 -35.75 51.30
C CYS A 605 14.78 -37.08 51.91
N PRO A 606 16.05 -37.47 51.69
CA PRO A 606 16.68 -38.56 52.44
C PRO A 606 16.81 -38.24 53.94
N GLU A 607 16.67 -39.26 54.81
CA GLU A 607 16.95 -39.18 56.27
C GLU A 607 18.46 -39.22 56.60
#